data_AF-E9JP15-F1
#
_entry.id   AF-E9JP15-F1
#
_cell.length_a   1.000
_cell.length_b   1.000
_cell.length_c   1.000
_cell.angle_alpha   90.00
_cell.angle_beta   90.00
_cell.angle_gamma   90.00
#
_symmetry.space_group_name_H-M   'P 1'
#
loop_
_entity.id
_entity.type
_entity.pdbx_description
1 polymer ?
#
loop_
_entity_poly.entity_id
_entity_poly.type
_entity_poly.pdbx_seq_one_letter_code
_entity_poly.pdbx_strand_id
1 'polypeptide(L)'
;TLAQLDDALTSSGLFYPTHPGERGGSIGGNVATNAGGMRAVRDGVTRHHVLGVEMVLADGTVLRHGGKFVKSSTGLDLTQLIIGSEGSLGFATEIILRLSVRRTHSATLLAPFRTLEEVAQAIPSLVATGLEPAVLEYLDLLTMASITQAAGIDLGLDDSITATALAYLVIVLESTTSERVDDDLETVATLLGDLGALDTFVLPSGAGAALIDAREQAFYVAKANGATDIIDVVVPRAQIPEYLAAVAQIAADHSTFVAGCGHAGDGNVHLSIFETDATARHELLMNLFRAGIALGGTIS
;
A
#
# COMPACT_ATOMS: atom_id res chain seq x y z
N THR A 1 -10.26 -17.78 6.13
CA THR A 1 -9.99 -16.49 5.47
C THR A 1 -9.01 -15.69 6.29
N LEU A 2 -8.51 -14.55 5.79
CA LEU A 2 -7.63 -13.66 6.55
C LEU A 2 -8.37 -13.07 7.76
N ALA A 3 -9.67 -12.76 7.64
CA ALA A 3 -10.50 -12.35 8.78
C ALA A 3 -10.51 -13.41 9.90
N GLN A 4 -10.78 -14.67 9.55
CA GLN A 4 -10.78 -15.78 10.53
C GLN A 4 -9.41 -15.99 11.18
N LEU A 5 -8.32 -15.75 10.44
CA LEU A 5 -6.97 -15.81 10.99
C LEU A 5 -6.74 -14.68 12.01
N ASP A 6 -7.14 -13.45 11.68
CA ASP A 6 -7.03 -12.31 12.58
C ASP A 6 -7.83 -12.53 13.88
N ASP A 7 -9.08 -12.99 13.76
CA ASP A 7 -9.97 -13.35 14.88
C ASP A 7 -9.33 -14.39 15.80
N ALA A 8 -8.74 -15.45 15.21
CA ALA A 8 -8.09 -16.52 15.96
C ALA A 8 -6.84 -16.06 16.72
N LEU A 9 -6.21 -14.97 16.27
CA LEU A 9 -5.00 -14.41 16.89
C LEU A 9 -5.30 -13.35 17.94
N THR A 10 -6.51 -12.80 17.99
CA THR A 10 -6.91 -11.70 18.91
C THR A 10 -6.51 -11.94 20.36
N SER A 11 -6.79 -13.14 20.92
CA SER A 11 -6.49 -13.44 22.33
C SER A 11 -5.00 -13.57 22.65
N SER A 12 -4.15 -13.73 21.64
CA SER A 12 -2.70 -13.85 21.80
C SER A 12 -1.98 -12.50 21.86
N GLY A 13 -2.65 -11.40 21.50
CA GLY A 13 -2.01 -10.09 21.31
C GLY A 13 -1.09 -10.04 20.07
N LEU A 14 -1.14 -11.06 19.21
CA LEU A 14 -0.40 -11.14 17.97
C LEU A 14 -1.33 -10.97 16.76
N PHE A 15 -0.76 -10.70 15.60
CA PHE A 15 -1.47 -10.61 14.32
C PHE A 15 -0.57 -10.99 13.14
N TYR A 16 -1.20 -11.30 12.01
CA TYR A 16 -0.52 -11.41 10.71
C TYR A 16 -0.67 -10.08 9.97
N PRO A 17 0.41 -9.36 9.62
CA PRO A 17 0.32 -7.96 9.22
C PRO A 17 -0.03 -7.72 7.75
N THR A 18 0.07 -8.72 6.89
CA THR A 18 -0.12 -8.52 5.45
C THR A 18 -1.59 -8.61 5.06
N HIS A 19 -2.18 -7.47 4.68
CA HIS A 19 -3.57 -7.34 4.28
C HIS A 19 -3.68 -6.64 2.91
N PRO A 20 -4.06 -7.36 1.84
CA PRO A 20 -4.16 -6.79 0.49
C PRO A 20 -5.50 -6.09 0.21
N GLY A 21 -6.18 -5.56 1.24
CA GLY A 21 -7.52 -4.95 1.10
C GLY A 21 -8.68 -5.93 0.87
N GLU A 22 -8.42 -7.25 0.91
CA GLU A 22 -9.44 -8.29 0.75
C GLU A 22 -9.39 -9.30 1.93
N ARG A 23 -10.16 -9.03 2.98
CA ARG A 23 -10.18 -9.85 4.21
C ARG A 23 -10.82 -11.24 4.01
N GLY A 24 -11.60 -11.43 2.95
CA GLY A 24 -12.18 -12.71 2.53
C GLY A 24 -11.17 -13.66 1.90
N GLY A 25 -9.98 -13.16 1.50
CA GLY A 25 -8.89 -13.96 0.93
C GLY A 25 -8.42 -15.09 1.85
N SER A 26 -7.67 -16.05 1.29
CA SER A 26 -7.04 -17.13 2.05
C SER A 26 -5.56 -16.87 2.25
N ILE A 27 -4.98 -17.43 3.32
CA ILE A 27 -3.53 -17.34 3.53
C ILE A 27 -2.75 -18.07 2.42
N GLY A 28 -3.31 -19.14 1.85
CA GLY A 28 -2.76 -19.81 0.67
C GLY A 28 -2.75 -18.90 -0.56
N GLY A 29 -3.79 -18.08 -0.73
CA GLY A 29 -3.84 -17.04 -1.76
C GLY A 29 -2.73 -16.00 -1.58
N ASN A 30 -2.58 -15.46 -0.37
CA ASN A 30 -1.48 -14.52 -0.07
C ASN A 30 -0.11 -15.13 -0.36
N VAL A 31 0.10 -16.41 0.00
CA VAL A 31 1.34 -17.13 -0.31
C VAL A 31 1.50 -17.28 -1.82
N ALA A 32 0.46 -17.71 -2.54
CA ALA A 32 0.52 -17.89 -3.99
C ALA A 32 0.84 -16.58 -4.74
N THR A 33 0.31 -15.44 -4.29
CA THR A 33 0.50 -14.13 -4.96
C THR A 33 1.63 -13.28 -4.38
N ASN A 34 2.28 -13.73 -3.30
CA ASN A 34 3.17 -12.89 -2.50
C ASN A 34 2.53 -11.55 -2.12
N ALA A 35 1.26 -11.59 -1.67
CA ALA A 35 0.46 -10.40 -1.41
C ALA A 35 1.20 -9.35 -0.56
N GLY A 36 1.00 -8.08 -0.90
CA GLY A 36 1.44 -6.92 -0.12
C GLY A 36 0.27 -6.25 0.60
N GLY A 37 0.29 -4.92 0.60
CA GLY A 37 -0.73 -4.06 1.19
C GLY A 37 -0.12 -2.85 1.91
N MET A 38 -0.96 -1.98 2.45
CA MET A 38 -0.56 -0.69 3.04
C MET A 38 0.53 -0.77 4.11
N ARG A 39 0.66 -1.93 4.77
CA ARG A 39 1.64 -2.15 5.86
C ARG A 39 3.01 -2.63 5.38
N ALA A 40 3.18 -2.88 4.08
CA ALA A 40 4.41 -3.42 3.53
C ALA A 40 5.62 -2.49 3.71
N VAL A 41 5.40 -1.17 3.84
CA VAL A 41 6.46 -0.20 4.17
C VAL A 41 7.24 -0.55 5.45
N ARG A 42 6.56 -1.04 6.50
CA ARG A 42 7.16 -1.41 7.79
C ARG A 42 7.26 -2.92 7.96
N ASP A 43 6.15 -3.62 7.72
CA ASP A 43 6.02 -5.03 8.07
C ASP A 43 6.52 -5.94 6.92
N GLY A 44 6.60 -5.43 5.70
CA GLY A 44 6.93 -6.19 4.49
C GLY A 44 5.74 -6.93 3.88
N VAL A 45 5.99 -7.60 2.75
CA VAL A 45 4.99 -8.44 2.06
C VAL A 45 5.00 -9.89 2.56
N THR A 46 4.05 -10.70 2.08
CA THR A 46 3.79 -12.07 2.55
C THR A 46 5.07 -12.92 2.70
N ARG A 47 6.03 -12.86 1.78
CA ARG A 47 7.26 -13.66 1.87
C ARG A 47 8.12 -13.42 3.11
N HIS A 48 8.02 -12.25 3.74
CA HIS A 48 8.72 -11.95 5.00
C HIS A 48 8.08 -12.62 6.21
N HIS A 49 6.82 -13.04 6.08
CA HIS A 49 6.03 -13.64 7.14
C HIS A 49 5.87 -15.15 7.04
N VAL A 50 6.29 -15.79 5.96
CA VAL A 50 6.20 -17.25 5.82
C VAL A 50 7.51 -17.89 6.28
N LEU A 51 7.43 -18.74 7.31
CA LEU A 51 8.57 -19.48 7.86
C LEU A 51 8.65 -20.93 7.36
N GLY A 52 7.56 -21.46 6.83
CA GLY A 52 7.52 -22.80 6.27
C GLY A 52 6.18 -23.14 5.63
N VAL A 53 6.20 -24.14 4.77
CA VAL A 53 5.05 -24.60 3.99
C VAL A 53 5.02 -26.13 3.91
N GLU A 54 3.83 -26.70 3.94
CA GLU A 54 3.54 -27.96 3.25
C GLU A 54 2.98 -27.60 1.87
N MET A 55 3.46 -28.29 0.83
CA MET A 55 3.00 -28.12 -0.53
C MET A 55 2.79 -29.44 -1.25
N VAL A 56 1.79 -29.47 -2.12
CA VAL A 56 1.51 -30.59 -3.03
C VAL A 56 1.91 -30.21 -4.45
N LEU A 57 2.82 -30.98 -5.04
CA LEU A 57 3.26 -30.80 -6.42
C LEU A 57 2.25 -31.37 -7.41
N ALA A 58 2.43 -31.06 -8.70
CA ALA A 58 1.54 -31.53 -9.77
C ALA A 58 1.45 -33.06 -9.90
N ASP A 59 2.50 -33.79 -9.50
CA ASP A 59 2.53 -35.26 -9.49
C ASP A 59 1.93 -35.89 -8.22
N GLY A 60 1.43 -35.06 -7.29
CA GLY A 60 0.89 -35.48 -6.00
C GLY A 60 1.95 -35.64 -4.90
N THR A 61 3.23 -35.39 -5.17
CA THR A 61 4.28 -35.42 -4.15
C THR A 61 4.02 -34.34 -3.10
N VAL A 62 4.03 -34.74 -1.82
CA VAL A 62 3.91 -33.83 -0.67
C VAL A 62 5.32 -33.47 -0.19
N LEU A 63 5.61 -32.18 -0.12
CA LEU A 63 6.86 -31.64 0.38
C LEU A 63 6.61 -30.72 1.57
N ARG A 64 7.50 -30.77 2.56
CA ARG A 64 7.51 -29.86 3.70
C ARG A 64 8.86 -29.16 3.76
N HIS A 65 8.85 -27.84 3.83
CA HIS A 65 10.06 -27.03 3.92
C HIS A 65 9.88 -25.87 4.90
N GLY A 66 10.97 -25.42 5.52
CA GLY A 66 10.93 -24.45 6.60
C GLY A 66 10.41 -25.04 7.91
N GLY A 67 9.99 -24.18 8.85
CA GLY A 67 9.54 -24.61 10.16
C GLY A 67 9.34 -23.46 11.14
N LYS A 68 9.11 -23.77 12.43
CA LYS A 68 8.95 -22.77 13.50
C LYS A 68 10.27 -22.16 13.99
N PHE A 69 11.26 -22.05 13.10
CA PHE A 69 12.56 -21.47 13.38
C PHE A 69 12.76 -20.22 12.52
N VAL A 70 13.45 -19.23 13.07
CA VAL A 70 13.72 -17.96 12.37
C VAL A 70 14.97 -18.04 11.49
N LYS A 71 15.92 -18.92 11.84
CA LYS A 71 17.20 -19.04 11.15
C LYS A 71 17.39 -20.46 10.64
N SER A 72 17.65 -20.56 9.34
CA SER A 72 18.15 -21.75 8.68
C SER A 72 19.07 -21.32 7.55
N SER A 73 20.21 -22.00 7.39
CA SER A 73 21.15 -21.77 6.29
C SER A 73 21.58 -23.10 5.67
N THR A 74 20.71 -24.10 5.79
CA THR A 74 20.96 -25.47 5.34
C THR A 74 20.17 -25.71 4.05
N GLY A 75 20.87 -25.71 2.92
CA GLY A 75 20.27 -25.95 1.61
C GLY A 75 19.58 -24.71 1.02
N LEU A 76 18.82 -24.94 -0.05
CA LEU A 76 18.02 -23.92 -0.72
C LEU A 76 16.74 -23.65 0.07
N ASP A 77 16.31 -22.39 0.13
CA ASP A 77 15.02 -22.03 0.73
C ASP A 77 13.89 -22.24 -0.29
N LEU A 78 13.30 -23.44 -0.28
CA LEU A 78 12.20 -23.79 -1.18
C LEU A 78 10.90 -23.02 -0.83
N THR A 79 10.77 -22.51 0.39
CA THR A 79 9.62 -21.71 0.80
C THR A 79 9.54 -20.45 -0.05
N GLN A 80 10.68 -19.79 -0.29
CA GLN A 80 10.76 -18.55 -1.07
C GLN A 80 10.45 -18.73 -2.56
N LEU A 81 10.67 -19.93 -3.10
CA LEU A 81 10.35 -20.26 -4.50
C LEU A 81 8.83 -20.43 -4.72
N ILE A 82 8.13 -20.95 -3.72
CA ILE A 82 6.68 -21.20 -3.79
C ILE A 82 5.88 -19.91 -3.61
N ILE A 83 6.38 -19.00 -2.77
CA ILE A 83 5.71 -17.73 -2.50
C ILE A 83 5.79 -16.84 -3.75
N GLY A 84 4.64 -16.43 -4.28
CA GLY A 84 4.52 -15.70 -5.54
C GLY A 84 4.50 -16.58 -6.79
N SER A 85 4.42 -17.91 -6.65
CA SER A 85 4.37 -18.83 -7.81
C SER A 85 3.00 -18.90 -8.48
N GLU A 86 1.97 -18.27 -7.91
CA GLU A 86 0.58 -18.32 -8.39
C GLU A 86 0.04 -19.75 -8.56
N GLY A 87 0.58 -20.71 -7.78
CA GLY A 87 0.21 -22.12 -7.85
C GLY A 87 0.87 -22.90 -9.00
N SER A 88 1.72 -22.25 -9.82
CA SER A 88 2.39 -22.89 -10.95
C SER A 88 3.42 -23.97 -10.55
N LEU A 89 3.95 -23.87 -9.32
CA LEU A 89 4.97 -24.81 -8.79
C LEU A 89 4.41 -25.81 -7.78
N GLY A 90 3.18 -25.61 -7.31
CA GLY A 90 2.54 -26.46 -6.30
C GLY A 90 1.52 -25.70 -5.46
N PHE A 91 0.72 -26.43 -4.70
CA PHE A 91 -0.34 -25.88 -3.86
C PHE A 91 0.05 -25.94 -2.39
N ALA A 92 0.15 -24.79 -1.73
CA ALA A 92 0.39 -24.74 -0.29
C ALA A 92 -0.85 -25.24 0.47
N THR A 93 -0.67 -26.27 1.31
CA THR A 93 -1.75 -26.91 2.10
C THR A 93 -1.66 -26.58 3.59
N GLU A 94 -0.44 -26.35 4.11
CA GLU A 94 -0.20 -25.84 5.46
C GLU A 94 0.85 -24.73 5.42
N ILE A 95 0.69 -23.69 6.24
CA ILE A 95 1.58 -22.53 6.25
C ILE A 95 1.95 -22.19 7.70
N ILE A 96 3.25 -22.02 7.95
CA ILE A 96 3.79 -21.57 9.23
C ILE A 96 4.14 -20.09 9.09
N LEU A 97 3.50 -19.25 9.90
CA LEU A 97 3.66 -17.79 9.84
C LEU A 97 4.52 -17.25 10.98
N ARG A 98 5.30 -16.22 10.68
CA ARG A 98 5.84 -15.24 11.62
C ARG A 98 4.74 -14.21 11.89
N LEU A 99 4.37 -14.08 13.15
CA LEU A 99 3.38 -13.11 13.61
C LEU A 99 4.06 -11.87 14.21
N SER A 100 3.36 -10.76 14.17
CA SER A 100 3.76 -9.48 14.76
C SER A 100 2.97 -9.20 16.04
N VAL A 101 3.51 -8.39 16.94
CA VAL A 101 2.83 -7.94 18.16
C VAL A 101 1.86 -6.81 17.80
N ARG A 102 0.60 -6.91 18.23
CA ARG A 102 -0.37 -5.82 18.04
C ARG A 102 0.08 -4.60 18.82
N ARG A 103 0.14 -3.45 18.15
CA ARG A 103 0.39 -2.15 18.78
C ARG A 103 -0.91 -1.62 19.37
N THR A 104 -0.85 -1.11 20.59
CA THR A 104 -2.03 -0.65 21.34
C THR A 104 -2.31 0.83 21.17
N HIS A 105 -1.35 1.59 20.63
CA HIS A 105 -1.47 3.01 20.36
C HIS A 105 -1.23 3.27 18.88
N SER A 106 -2.10 4.07 18.27
CA SER A 106 -2.06 4.41 16.85
C SER A 106 -2.64 5.80 16.63
N ALA A 107 -2.09 6.51 15.65
CA ALA A 107 -2.62 7.78 15.17
C ALA A 107 -2.56 7.82 13.63
N THR A 108 -3.59 8.44 13.03
CA THR A 108 -3.63 8.71 11.58
C THR A 108 -3.40 10.19 11.36
N LEU A 109 -2.29 10.53 10.73
CA LEU A 109 -1.95 11.89 10.31
C LEU A 109 -2.29 12.08 8.84
N LEU A 110 -3.00 13.16 8.53
CA LEU A 110 -3.34 13.59 7.18
C LEU A 110 -2.64 14.92 6.88
N ALA A 111 -1.90 14.99 5.79
CA ALA A 111 -1.21 16.20 5.35
C ALA A 111 -1.62 16.57 3.91
N PRO A 112 -2.43 17.61 3.73
CA PRO A 112 -2.81 18.12 2.41
C PRO A 112 -1.70 18.99 1.78
N PHE A 113 -1.57 18.94 0.47
CA PHE A 113 -0.59 19.69 -0.34
C PHE A 113 -1.26 20.34 -1.54
N ARG A 114 -0.62 21.38 -2.11
CA ARG A 114 -1.15 22.09 -3.28
C ARG A 114 -1.00 21.29 -4.55
N THR A 115 -0.03 20.38 -4.61
CA THR A 115 0.21 19.57 -5.80
C THR A 115 0.61 18.15 -5.42
N LEU A 116 0.38 17.21 -6.35
CA LEU A 116 0.88 15.85 -6.23
C LEU A 116 2.41 15.78 -6.26
N GLU A 117 3.06 16.74 -6.93
CA GLU A 117 4.52 16.85 -6.98
C GLU A 117 5.11 17.14 -5.59
N GLU A 118 4.51 18.07 -4.82
CA GLU A 118 4.93 18.36 -3.45
C GLU A 118 4.81 17.12 -2.55
N VAL A 119 3.70 16.37 -2.67
CA VAL A 119 3.54 15.08 -1.98
C VAL A 119 4.66 14.11 -2.36
N ALA A 120 4.90 13.95 -3.66
CA ALA A 120 5.89 13.01 -4.15
C ALA A 120 7.29 13.34 -3.62
N GLN A 121 7.66 14.62 -3.61
CA GLN A 121 8.94 15.12 -3.09
C GLN A 121 9.10 14.93 -1.57
N ALA A 122 7.99 14.89 -0.81
CA ALA A 122 8.04 14.68 0.63
C ALA A 122 8.32 13.21 1.03
N ILE A 123 7.95 12.24 0.18
CA ILE A 123 8.05 10.81 0.50
C ILE A 123 9.49 10.36 0.82
N PRO A 124 10.53 10.65 0.00
CA PRO A 124 11.89 10.22 0.31
C PRO A 124 12.40 10.79 1.64
N SER A 125 12.08 12.06 1.94
CA SER A 125 12.47 12.72 3.20
C SER A 125 11.80 12.05 4.41
N LEU A 126 10.52 11.71 4.31
CA LEU A 126 9.80 11.02 5.37
C LEU A 126 10.33 9.59 5.59
N VAL A 127 10.63 8.86 4.51
CA VAL A 127 11.27 7.54 4.61
C VAL A 127 12.66 7.64 5.25
N ALA A 128 13.44 8.69 4.93
CA ALA A 128 14.78 8.91 5.47
C ALA A 128 14.81 9.21 6.97
N THR A 129 13.68 9.54 7.60
CA THR A 129 13.58 9.71 9.06
C THR A 129 13.85 8.42 9.84
N GLY A 130 13.61 7.26 9.21
CA GLY A 130 13.67 5.96 9.89
C GLY A 130 12.55 5.71 10.90
N LEU A 131 11.46 6.49 10.87
CA LEU A 131 10.31 6.32 11.77
C LEU A 131 9.47 5.06 11.48
N GLU A 132 9.62 4.48 10.27
CA GLU A 132 8.92 3.25 9.85
C GLU A 132 7.40 3.29 10.11
N PRO A 133 6.65 4.22 9.47
CA PRO A 133 5.21 4.32 9.66
C PRO A 133 4.52 3.00 9.28
N ALA A 134 3.44 2.67 9.97
CA ALA A 134 2.64 1.49 9.67
C ALA A 134 1.95 1.58 8.31
N VAL A 135 1.61 2.79 7.87
CA VAL A 135 1.03 3.09 6.56
C VAL A 135 1.60 4.42 6.09
N LEU A 136 1.95 4.50 4.80
CA LEU A 136 2.35 5.73 4.13
C LEU A 136 1.75 5.73 2.73
N GLU A 137 0.59 6.38 2.59
CA GLU A 137 -0.14 6.50 1.34
C GLU A 137 -0.03 7.91 0.78
N TYR A 138 -0.03 8.01 -0.55
CA TYR A 138 -0.42 9.22 -1.24
C TYR A 138 -1.80 9.03 -1.88
N LEU A 139 -2.56 10.13 -1.97
CA LEU A 139 -3.81 10.19 -2.72
C LEU A 139 -3.85 11.50 -3.50
N ASP A 140 -4.26 11.45 -4.76
CA ASP A 140 -4.65 12.67 -5.47
C ASP A 140 -6.04 13.17 -5.07
N LEU A 141 -6.39 14.38 -5.52
CA LEU A 141 -7.69 15.00 -5.26
C LEU A 141 -8.87 14.12 -5.68
N LEU A 142 -8.83 13.58 -6.89
CA LEU A 142 -9.97 12.83 -7.46
C LEU A 142 -10.22 11.56 -6.66
N THR A 143 -9.17 10.85 -6.29
CA THR A 143 -9.24 9.64 -5.47
C THR A 143 -9.74 9.98 -4.08
N MET A 144 -9.14 10.98 -3.40
CA MET A 144 -9.57 11.41 -2.07
C MET A 144 -11.05 11.80 -2.05
N ALA A 145 -11.49 12.64 -2.99
CA ALA A 145 -12.89 13.06 -3.08
C ALA A 145 -13.83 11.88 -3.35
N SER A 146 -13.44 10.97 -4.25
CA SER A 146 -14.28 9.82 -4.63
C SER A 146 -14.47 8.85 -3.46
N ILE A 147 -13.40 8.49 -2.74
CA ILE A 147 -13.49 7.51 -1.65
C ILE A 147 -14.21 8.08 -0.43
N THR A 148 -13.98 9.35 -0.09
CA THR A 148 -14.65 10.00 1.05
C THR A 148 -16.14 10.20 0.77
N GLN A 149 -16.51 10.61 -0.46
CA GLN A 149 -17.90 10.70 -0.87
C GLN A 149 -18.61 9.33 -0.84
N ALA A 150 -17.99 8.29 -1.40
CA ALA A 150 -18.57 6.94 -1.45
C ALA A 150 -18.80 6.36 -0.03
N ALA A 151 -17.89 6.67 0.89
CA ALA A 151 -17.96 6.22 2.28
C ALA A 151 -18.76 7.15 3.21
N GLY A 152 -19.16 8.35 2.75
CA GLY A 152 -19.84 9.35 3.57
C GLY A 152 -18.98 9.89 4.71
N ILE A 153 -17.67 10.02 4.49
CA ILE A 153 -16.70 10.45 5.50
C ILE A 153 -16.55 11.97 5.46
N ASP A 154 -16.66 12.59 6.63
CA ASP A 154 -16.22 13.96 6.86
C ASP A 154 -14.89 13.92 7.62
N LEU A 155 -13.84 14.50 7.02
CA LEU A 155 -12.50 14.57 7.60
C LEU A 155 -12.33 15.78 8.52
N GLY A 156 -13.31 16.69 8.59
CA GLY A 156 -13.26 17.88 9.44
C GLY A 156 -12.20 18.89 9.00
N LEU A 157 -11.89 18.93 7.70
CA LEU A 157 -10.95 19.88 7.12
C LEU A 157 -11.61 21.23 6.88
N ASP A 158 -10.88 22.31 7.13
CA ASP A 158 -11.34 23.66 6.81
C ASP A 158 -11.61 23.83 5.31
N ASP A 159 -12.65 24.60 4.96
CA ASP A 159 -13.03 24.88 3.57
C ASP A 159 -11.88 25.48 2.76
N SER A 160 -11.04 26.31 3.39
CA SER A 160 -9.87 26.93 2.76
C SER A 160 -8.81 25.91 2.35
N ILE A 161 -8.61 24.86 3.16
CA ILE A 161 -7.70 23.74 2.89
C ILE A 161 -8.28 22.90 1.76
N THR A 162 -9.57 22.53 1.86
CA THR A 162 -10.26 21.71 0.86
C THR A 162 -10.31 22.40 -0.51
N ALA A 163 -10.43 23.72 -0.55
CA ALA A 163 -10.39 24.50 -1.80
C ALA A 163 -9.00 24.60 -2.45
N THR A 164 -7.93 24.30 -1.71
CA THR A 164 -6.54 24.49 -2.16
C THR A 164 -5.81 23.16 -2.36
N ALA A 165 -6.14 22.14 -1.57
CA ALA A 165 -5.44 20.86 -1.60
C ALA A 165 -5.77 20.07 -2.88
N LEU A 166 -4.72 19.63 -3.60
CA LEU A 166 -4.85 18.77 -4.77
C LEU A 166 -4.27 17.37 -4.57
N ALA A 167 -3.59 17.14 -3.45
CA ALA A 167 -3.03 15.84 -3.08
C ALA A 167 -2.85 15.75 -1.56
N TYR A 168 -2.75 14.52 -1.06
CA TYR A 168 -2.73 14.22 0.35
C TYR A 168 -1.71 13.12 0.66
N LEU A 169 -1.02 13.25 1.78
CA LEU A 169 -0.34 12.13 2.45
C LEU A 169 -1.19 11.64 3.61
N VAL A 170 -1.35 10.31 3.71
CA VAL A 170 -1.98 9.64 4.86
C VAL A 170 -0.95 8.74 5.52
N ILE A 171 -0.67 9.00 6.79
CA ILE A 171 0.38 8.35 7.55
C ILE A 171 -0.23 7.73 8.80
N VAL A 172 -0.02 6.44 9.00
CA VAL A 172 -0.43 5.77 10.25
C VAL A 172 0.83 5.46 11.06
N LEU A 173 0.91 6.02 12.25
CA LEU A 173 1.97 5.74 13.23
C LEU A 173 1.41 4.82 14.30
N GLU A 174 2.18 3.82 14.71
CA GLU A 174 1.76 2.87 15.73
C GLU A 174 2.91 2.53 16.68
N SER A 175 2.61 2.45 17.98
CA SER A 175 3.59 2.05 18.99
C SER A 175 2.94 1.29 20.14
N THR A 176 3.79 0.74 21.01
CA THR A 176 3.37 0.12 22.27
C THR A 176 3.06 1.15 23.36
N THR A 177 3.50 2.40 23.19
CA THR A 177 3.34 3.51 24.15
C THR A 177 2.77 4.74 23.45
N SER A 178 1.87 5.48 24.09
CA SER A 178 1.31 6.72 23.54
C SER A 178 2.36 7.80 23.35
N GLU A 179 3.29 7.95 24.29
CA GLU A 179 4.33 8.98 24.26
C GLU A 179 5.19 8.88 22.98
N ARG A 180 5.47 7.66 22.55
CA ARG A 180 6.22 7.43 21.31
C ARG A 180 5.43 7.83 20.07
N VAL A 181 4.11 7.60 20.06
CA VAL A 181 3.26 8.06 18.94
C VAL A 181 3.24 9.58 18.90
N ASP A 182 3.15 10.24 20.05
CA ASP A 182 3.15 11.70 20.15
C ASP A 182 4.48 12.31 19.66
N ASP A 183 5.62 11.75 20.08
CA ASP A 183 6.96 12.17 19.62
C ASP A 183 7.12 12.00 18.09
N ASP A 184 6.66 10.86 17.56
CA ASP A 184 6.74 10.55 16.13
C ASP A 184 5.80 11.47 15.32
N LEU A 185 4.62 11.80 15.86
CA LEU A 185 3.68 12.77 15.26
C LEU A 185 4.29 14.16 15.18
N GLU A 186 4.90 14.67 16.26
CA GLU A 186 5.53 15.99 16.28
C GLU A 186 6.68 16.06 15.25
N THR A 187 7.49 15.01 15.18
CA THR A 187 8.59 14.90 14.20
C THR A 187 8.07 14.93 12.77
N VAL A 188 7.04 14.13 12.46
CA VAL A 188 6.43 14.07 11.11
C VAL A 188 5.73 15.37 10.77
N ALA A 189 4.97 15.96 11.69
CA ALA A 189 4.25 17.21 11.46
C ALA A 189 5.20 18.36 11.13
N THR A 190 6.28 18.49 11.91
CA THR A 190 7.33 19.50 11.68
C THR A 190 7.96 19.33 10.30
N LEU A 191 8.37 18.09 9.97
CA LEU A 191 8.98 17.78 8.67
C LEU A 191 8.03 18.11 7.51
N LEU A 192 6.75 17.74 7.59
CA LEU A 192 5.80 17.98 6.52
C LEU A 192 5.49 19.47 6.36
N GLY A 193 5.43 20.23 7.45
CA GLY A 193 5.34 21.69 7.41
C GLY A 193 6.52 22.32 6.67
N ASP A 194 7.74 21.88 6.97
CA ASP A 194 8.97 22.35 6.28
C ASP A 194 8.99 21.97 4.80
N LEU A 195 8.33 20.86 4.43
CA LEU A 195 8.21 20.37 3.05
C LEU A 195 6.99 20.95 2.30
N GLY A 196 6.27 21.90 2.90
CA GLY A 196 5.22 22.65 2.21
C GLY A 196 3.81 22.09 2.34
N ALA A 197 3.55 21.17 3.28
CA ALA A 197 2.19 20.79 3.65
C ALA A 197 1.39 22.04 4.03
N LEU A 198 0.13 22.10 3.61
CA LEU A 198 -0.77 23.20 3.94
C LEU A 198 -1.02 23.27 5.44
N ASP A 199 -1.16 22.10 6.05
CA ASP A 199 -1.28 21.86 7.49
C ASP A 199 -1.09 20.34 7.75
N THR A 200 -1.10 19.92 9.01
CA THR A 200 -1.11 18.52 9.41
C THR A 200 -2.22 18.24 10.42
N PHE A 201 -3.07 17.26 10.11
CA PHE A 201 -4.24 16.91 10.90
C PHE A 201 -4.06 15.53 11.53
N VAL A 202 -4.13 15.44 12.85
CA VAL A 202 -4.30 14.15 13.53
C VAL A 202 -5.79 13.83 13.53
N LEU A 203 -6.19 12.87 12.71
CA LEU A 203 -7.60 12.53 12.55
C LEU A 203 -8.13 11.85 13.83
N PRO A 204 -9.38 12.14 14.24
CA PRO A 204 -10.06 11.35 15.26
C PRO A 204 -10.04 9.87 14.88
N SER A 205 -9.83 8.99 15.87
CA SER A 205 -9.64 7.54 15.63
C SER A 205 -10.70 6.92 14.69
N GLY A 206 -11.97 7.30 14.83
CA GLY A 206 -13.04 6.81 13.94
C GLY A 206 -12.92 7.31 12.49
N ALA A 207 -12.57 8.58 12.29
CA ALA A 207 -12.38 9.15 10.95
C ALA A 207 -11.11 8.62 10.27
N GLY A 208 -10.02 8.48 11.02
CA GLY A 208 -8.77 7.88 10.53
C GLY A 208 -8.97 6.43 10.07
N ALA A 209 -9.61 5.60 10.88
CA ALA A 209 -9.93 4.22 10.51
C ALA A 209 -10.85 4.16 9.28
N ALA A 210 -11.90 4.99 9.25
CA ALA A 210 -12.81 5.04 8.10
C ALA A 210 -12.09 5.48 6.81
N LEU A 211 -11.14 6.42 6.87
CA LEU A 211 -10.36 6.85 5.72
C LEU A 211 -9.47 5.71 5.19
N ILE A 212 -8.83 4.94 6.08
CA ILE A 212 -8.03 3.77 5.69
C ILE A 212 -8.91 2.71 5.04
N ASP A 213 -10.07 2.39 5.63
CA ASP A 213 -11.03 1.45 5.05
C ASP A 213 -11.53 1.93 3.67
N ALA A 214 -11.83 3.23 3.52
CA ALA A 214 -12.24 3.81 2.24
C ALA A 214 -11.12 3.75 1.19
N ARG A 215 -9.86 3.94 1.60
CA ARG A 215 -8.68 3.81 0.74
C ARG A 215 -8.51 2.37 0.24
N GLU A 216 -8.82 1.35 1.03
CA GLU A 216 -8.85 -0.05 0.56
C GLU A 216 -9.88 -0.28 -0.55
N GLN A 217 -10.97 0.50 -0.57
CA GLN A 217 -12.01 0.41 -1.58
C GLN A 217 -11.74 1.22 -2.86
N ALA A 218 -10.59 1.92 -2.95
CA ALA A 218 -10.29 2.82 -4.07
C ALA A 218 -10.40 2.16 -5.45
N PHE A 219 -9.99 0.89 -5.58
CA PHE A 219 -10.14 0.13 -6.82
C PHE A 219 -11.62 0.05 -7.26
N TYR A 220 -12.50 -0.38 -6.38
CA TYR A 220 -13.92 -0.56 -6.69
C TYR A 220 -14.62 0.77 -6.96
N VAL A 221 -14.27 1.80 -6.18
CA VAL A 221 -14.79 3.17 -6.37
C VAL A 221 -14.36 3.72 -7.73
N ALA A 222 -13.09 3.55 -8.11
CA ALA A 222 -12.60 3.99 -9.43
C ALA A 222 -13.32 3.26 -10.58
N LYS A 223 -13.51 1.94 -10.48
CA LYS A 223 -14.28 1.16 -11.48
C LYS A 223 -15.74 1.61 -11.56
N ALA A 224 -16.39 1.87 -10.42
CA ALA A 224 -17.76 2.38 -10.38
C ALA A 224 -17.88 3.78 -11.01
N ASN A 225 -16.82 4.59 -10.89
CA ASN A 225 -16.72 5.92 -11.50
C ASN A 225 -16.22 5.90 -12.96
N GLY A 226 -16.17 4.72 -13.60
CA GLY A 226 -15.89 4.62 -15.03
C GLY A 226 -14.40 4.45 -15.39
N ALA A 227 -13.52 4.14 -14.44
CA ALA A 227 -12.15 3.75 -14.77
C ALA A 227 -12.19 2.53 -15.70
N THR A 228 -11.58 2.67 -16.87
CA THR A 228 -11.48 1.64 -17.90
C THR A 228 -10.51 0.54 -17.49
N ASP A 229 -9.34 0.93 -17.00
CA ASP A 229 -8.29 0.05 -16.49
C ASP A 229 -7.72 0.61 -15.18
N ILE A 230 -7.13 -0.27 -14.37
CA ILE A 230 -6.37 0.10 -13.17
C ILE A 230 -5.07 -0.68 -13.25
N ILE A 231 -3.95 0.03 -13.14
CA ILE A 231 -2.62 -0.57 -13.19
C ILE A 231 -1.88 -0.40 -11.89
N ASP A 232 -0.93 -1.30 -11.69
CA ASP A 232 -0.06 -1.37 -10.53
C ASP A 232 1.39 -1.28 -11.00
N VAL A 233 2.13 -0.27 -10.55
CA VAL A 233 3.53 -0.09 -10.94
C VAL A 233 4.34 0.24 -9.70
N VAL A 234 5.43 -0.49 -9.50
CA VAL A 234 6.36 -0.24 -8.40
C VAL A 234 7.61 0.40 -8.96
N VAL A 235 8.04 1.52 -8.39
CA VAL A 235 9.33 2.16 -8.68
C VAL A 235 10.15 2.26 -7.39
N PRO A 236 11.49 2.38 -7.47
CA PRO A 236 12.27 2.71 -6.28
C PRO A 236 11.71 3.96 -5.60
N ARG A 237 11.61 3.98 -4.26
CA ARG A 237 10.95 5.09 -3.52
C ARG A 237 11.48 6.48 -3.89
N ALA A 238 12.78 6.58 -4.16
CA ALA A 238 13.43 7.82 -4.59
C ALA A 238 12.98 8.31 -5.99
N GLN A 239 12.40 7.42 -6.81
CA GLN A 239 11.93 7.69 -8.16
C GLN A 239 10.42 7.93 -8.25
N ILE A 240 9.67 7.87 -7.14
CA ILE A 240 8.24 8.23 -7.13
C ILE A 240 8.01 9.65 -7.70
N PRO A 241 8.78 10.69 -7.34
CA PRO A 241 8.61 12.02 -7.93
C PRO A 241 8.73 12.03 -9.45
N GLU A 242 9.79 11.42 -9.98
CA GLU A 242 10.05 11.37 -11.42
C GLU A 242 8.96 10.55 -12.15
N TYR A 243 8.53 9.44 -11.56
CA TYR A 243 7.48 8.62 -12.14
C TYR A 243 6.13 9.34 -12.18
N LEU A 244 5.69 9.98 -11.09
CA LEU A 244 4.42 10.72 -11.07
C LEU A 244 4.43 11.93 -12.01
N ALA A 245 5.58 12.61 -12.15
CA ALA A 245 5.73 13.67 -13.15
C ALA A 245 5.60 13.12 -14.59
N ALA A 246 6.22 11.97 -14.87
CA ALA A 246 6.07 11.29 -16.16
C ALA A 246 4.62 10.86 -16.42
N VAL A 247 3.91 10.32 -15.41
CA VAL A 247 2.49 9.96 -15.52
C VAL A 247 1.65 11.17 -15.93
N ALA A 248 1.86 12.32 -15.29
CA ALA A 248 1.14 13.55 -15.63
C ALA A 248 1.41 14.01 -17.07
N GLN A 249 2.67 13.97 -17.51
CA GLN A 249 3.04 14.33 -18.88
C GLN A 249 2.44 13.35 -19.90
N ILE A 250 2.54 12.04 -19.66
CA ILE A 250 1.98 11.02 -20.54
C ILE A 250 0.46 11.16 -20.65
N ALA A 251 -0.24 11.41 -19.53
CA ALA A 251 -1.68 11.64 -19.55
C ALA A 251 -2.05 12.88 -20.41
N ALA A 252 -1.27 13.96 -20.27
CA ALA A 252 -1.44 15.17 -21.07
C ALA A 252 -1.22 14.92 -22.57
N ASP A 253 -0.17 14.18 -22.94
CA ASP A 253 0.13 13.82 -24.34
C ASP A 253 -1.00 13.00 -24.98
N HIS A 254 -1.69 12.20 -24.17
CA HIS A 254 -2.87 11.41 -24.58
C HIS A 254 -4.19 12.17 -24.46
N SER A 255 -4.17 13.45 -24.02
CA SER A 255 -5.37 14.26 -23.78
C SER A 255 -6.40 13.58 -22.87
N THR A 256 -5.92 12.82 -21.88
CA THR A 256 -6.74 12.08 -20.92
C THR A 256 -6.34 12.44 -19.50
N PHE A 257 -7.07 11.92 -18.51
CA PHE A 257 -6.68 12.03 -17.12
C PHE A 257 -6.41 10.65 -16.51
N VAL A 258 -5.44 10.64 -15.60
CA VAL A 258 -5.07 9.49 -14.79
C VAL A 258 -5.21 9.92 -13.34
N ALA A 259 -5.97 9.17 -12.56
CA ALA A 259 -6.11 9.38 -11.13
C ALA A 259 -5.38 8.28 -10.36
N GLY A 260 -4.87 8.57 -9.17
CA GLY A 260 -4.07 7.59 -8.46
C GLY A 260 -3.93 7.79 -6.97
N CYS A 261 -3.56 6.68 -6.36
CA CYS A 261 -3.13 6.56 -4.98
C CYS A 261 -2.14 5.40 -4.90
N GLY A 262 -1.43 5.27 -3.79
CA GLY A 262 -0.49 4.16 -3.67
C GLY A 262 0.25 4.13 -2.36
N HIS A 263 0.87 2.98 -2.12
CA HIS A 263 1.76 2.72 -1.00
C HIS A 263 3.09 3.45 -1.25
N ALA A 264 3.06 4.78 -1.10
CA ALA A 264 4.22 5.66 -1.24
C ALA A 264 5.44 5.14 -0.46
N GLY A 265 5.18 4.53 0.71
CA GLY A 265 6.22 3.98 1.55
C GLY A 265 6.96 2.77 1.02
N ASP A 266 6.46 2.02 0.05
CA ASP A 266 7.16 0.89 -0.55
C ASP A 266 7.48 1.06 -2.04
N GLY A 267 7.01 2.14 -2.67
CA GLY A 267 7.27 2.44 -4.08
C GLY A 267 6.11 2.12 -5.01
N ASN A 268 5.02 1.57 -4.47
CA ASN A 268 3.86 1.10 -5.24
C ASN A 268 2.89 2.24 -5.59
N VAL A 269 2.56 2.37 -6.87
CA VAL A 269 1.67 3.39 -7.43
C VAL A 269 0.53 2.70 -8.17
N HIS A 270 -0.71 2.95 -7.74
CA HIS A 270 -1.90 2.52 -8.46
C HIS A 270 -2.49 3.66 -9.27
N LEU A 271 -2.73 3.40 -10.56
CA LEU A 271 -3.23 4.39 -11.50
C LEU A 271 -4.53 3.91 -12.14
N SER A 272 -5.58 4.68 -11.97
CA SER A 272 -6.89 4.52 -12.61
C SER A 272 -6.92 5.28 -13.93
N ILE A 273 -7.28 4.57 -15.00
CA ILE A 273 -7.22 5.05 -16.38
C ILE A 273 -8.63 5.26 -16.91
N PHE A 274 -8.89 6.42 -17.54
CA PHE A 274 -10.23 6.78 -18.03
C PHE A 274 -10.33 6.88 -19.56
N GLU A 275 -9.30 6.41 -20.28
CA GLU A 275 -9.26 6.42 -21.75
C GLU A 275 -10.18 5.33 -22.36
N THR A 276 -11.21 5.77 -23.08
CA THR A 276 -12.22 4.85 -23.63
C THR A 276 -11.81 4.25 -24.97
N ASP A 277 -11.03 4.96 -25.79
CA ASP A 277 -10.51 4.42 -27.03
C ASP A 277 -9.48 3.31 -26.75
N ALA A 278 -9.70 2.12 -27.31
CA ALA A 278 -8.88 0.96 -27.00
C ALA A 278 -7.43 1.08 -27.49
N THR A 279 -7.20 1.80 -28.60
CA THR A 279 -5.87 1.96 -29.17
C THR A 279 -5.08 2.98 -28.36
N ALA A 280 -5.65 4.16 -28.12
CA ALA A 280 -5.06 5.19 -27.28
C ALA A 280 -4.81 4.67 -25.86
N ARG A 281 -5.77 3.94 -25.27
CA ARG A 281 -5.58 3.31 -23.96
C ARG A 281 -4.41 2.33 -23.95
N HIS A 282 -4.29 1.48 -24.96
CA HIS A 282 -3.17 0.55 -25.04
C HIS A 282 -1.83 1.29 -25.11
N GLU A 283 -1.72 2.33 -25.94
CA GLU A 283 -0.50 3.14 -26.05
C GLU A 283 -0.15 3.87 -24.75
N LEU A 284 -1.16 4.47 -24.10
CA LEU A 284 -1.04 5.09 -22.78
C LEU A 284 -0.48 4.11 -21.75
N LEU A 285 -1.10 2.93 -21.62
CA LEU A 285 -0.66 1.89 -20.69
C LEU A 285 0.79 1.47 -20.95
N MET A 286 1.15 1.26 -22.22
CA MET A 286 2.51 0.88 -22.58
C MET A 286 3.53 1.99 -22.25
N ASN A 287 3.16 3.26 -22.39
CA ASN A 287 4.02 4.38 -22.03
C ASN A 287 4.21 4.49 -20.51
N LEU A 288 3.14 4.31 -19.73
CA LEU A 288 3.20 4.29 -18.26
C LEU A 288 4.11 3.16 -17.77
N PHE A 289 3.93 1.94 -18.29
CA PHE A 289 4.79 0.80 -17.94
C PHE A 289 6.26 1.01 -18.33
N ARG A 290 6.52 1.54 -19.53
CA ARG A 290 7.90 1.85 -19.96
C ARG A 290 8.54 2.90 -19.06
N ALA A 291 7.81 3.92 -18.65
CA ALA A 291 8.31 4.93 -17.72
C ALA A 291 8.71 4.31 -16.37
N GLY A 292 7.85 3.44 -15.80
CA GLY A 292 8.18 2.73 -14.57
C GLY A 292 9.42 1.83 -14.69
N ILE A 293 9.50 1.05 -15.77
CA ILE A 293 10.68 0.19 -16.06
C ILE A 293 11.95 1.01 -16.27
N ALA A 294 11.88 2.15 -16.97
CA ALA A 294 13.03 3.01 -17.21
C ALA A 294 13.65 3.56 -15.92
N LEU A 295 12.86 3.69 -14.86
CA LEU A 295 13.29 4.13 -13.53
C LEU A 295 13.74 2.96 -12.62
N GLY A 296 13.86 1.74 -13.17
CA GLY A 296 14.26 0.54 -12.44
C GLY A 296 13.13 -0.11 -11.65
N GLY A 297 11.87 0.16 -12.03
CA GLY A 297 10.68 -0.42 -11.43
C GLY A 297 10.24 -1.77 -12.02
N THR A 298 9.03 -2.18 -11.67
CA THR A 298 8.29 -3.35 -12.19
C THR A 298 6.84 -2.98 -12.48
N ILE A 299 6.20 -3.73 -13.40
CA ILE A 299 4.82 -3.51 -13.85
C ILE A 299 3.77 -4.27 -13.02
N SER A 300 4.23 -4.99 -11.99
CA SER A 300 3.46 -5.72 -10.98
C SER A 300 4.39 -6.17 -9.86
#